data_AF-A0A851A7T4-F1
#
_entry.id   AF-A0A851A7T4-F1
#
_cell.length_a   1.000
_cell.length_b   1.000
_cell.length_c   1.000
_cell.angle_alpha   90.00
_cell.angle_beta   90.00
_cell.angle_gamma   90.00
#
_symmetry.space_group_name_H-M   'P 1'
#
loop_
_entity.id
_entity.type
_entity.pdbx_description
1 polymer ?
#
loop_
_entity_poly.entity_id
_entity_poly.type
_entity_poly.pdbx_seq_one_letter_code
_entity_poly.pdbx_strand_id
1 'polypeptide(L)'
;PLPPGKAMVCFGSMFIELPKARTKEMLQKDQEHLDEEINNLRKELRVKVNRLFEAQGKAELKGFNLNPMTAEEMKLINRILEG
;
A
#
# COMPACT_ATOMS: atom_id res chain seq x y z
N PRO A 1 -25.21 18.23 14.85
CA PRO A 1 -24.77 16.82 14.66
C PRO A 1 -25.28 16.28 13.32
N LEU A 2 -24.43 15.62 12.52
CA LEU A 2 -24.86 14.99 11.26
C LEU A 2 -25.86 13.86 11.54
N PRO A 3 -26.82 13.61 10.64
CA PRO A 3 -27.74 12.49 10.79
C PRO A 3 -26.97 11.15 10.87
N PRO A 4 -27.47 10.17 11.65
CA PRO A 4 -26.87 8.85 11.68
C PRO A 4 -26.82 8.27 10.26
N GLY A 5 -25.64 7.80 9.84
CA GLY A 5 -25.42 7.23 8.50
C GLY A 5 -24.85 8.19 7.45
N LYS A 6 -24.64 9.47 7.77
CA LYS A 6 -24.00 10.46 6.87
C LYS A 6 -22.63 10.93 7.40
N ALA A 7 -21.73 11.26 6.49
CA ALA A 7 -20.40 11.79 6.76
C ALA A 7 -20.12 13.02 5.89
N MET A 8 -19.45 14.01 6.45
CA MET A 8 -18.87 15.11 5.66
C MET A 8 -17.48 14.70 5.23
N VAL A 9 -17.22 14.77 3.92
CA VAL A 9 -15.92 14.42 3.32
C VAL A 9 -15.35 15.68 2.65
N CYS A 10 -14.05 15.91 2.82
CA CYS A 10 -13.35 17.01 2.17
C CYS A 10 -12.77 16.53 0.84
N PHE A 11 -13.13 17.22 -0.25
CA PHE A 11 -12.57 17.03 -1.58
C PHE A 11 -12.00 18.35 -2.06
N GLY A 12 -10.68 18.51 -1.98
CA GLY A 12 -9.99 19.76 -2.29
C GLY A 12 -10.39 20.89 -1.33
N SER A 13 -11.05 21.92 -1.84
CA SER A 13 -11.60 23.03 -1.04
C SER A 13 -13.10 22.90 -0.73
N MET A 14 -13.72 21.77 -1.10
CA MET A 14 -15.16 21.54 -0.93
C MET A 14 -15.44 20.50 0.15
N PHE A 15 -16.53 20.69 0.88
CA PHE A 15 -17.05 19.71 1.83
C PHE A 15 -18.38 19.15 1.30
N ILE A 16 -18.44 17.83 1.15
CA ILE A 16 -19.59 17.13 0.56
C ILE A 16 -20.14 16.14 1.58
N GLU A 17 -21.47 16.14 1.75
CA GLU A 17 -22.14 15.13 2.56
C GLU A 17 -22.36 13.86 1.73
N LEU A 18 -21.84 12.73 2.22
CA LEU A 18 -21.99 11.42 1.59
C LEU A 18 -22.50 10.40 2.60
N PRO A 19 -23.20 9.35 2.14
CA PRO A 19 -23.50 8.20 2.99
C PRO A 19 -22.21 7.58 3.54
N LYS A 20 -22.21 7.21 4.83
CA LYS A 20 -21.05 6.59 5.50
C LYS A 20 -20.60 5.30 4.79
N ALA A 21 -21.53 4.49 4.30
CA ALA A 21 -21.22 3.26 3.59
C ALA A 21 -20.39 3.52 2.33
N ARG A 22 -20.84 4.47 1.48
CA ARG A 22 -20.12 4.88 0.27
C ARG A 22 -18.76 5.50 0.60
N THR A 23 -18.71 6.34 1.65
CA THR A 23 -17.45 6.96 2.11
C THR A 23 -16.44 5.90 2.51
N LYS A 24 -16.86 4.86 3.25
CA LYS A 24 -15.99 3.76 3.66
C LYS A 24 -15.46 2.97 2.45
N GLU A 25 -16.32 2.65 1.49
CA GLU A 25 -15.93 1.94 0.27
C GLU A 25 -14.91 2.75 -0.55
N MET A 26 -15.13 4.06 -0.70
CA MET A 26 -14.19 4.96 -1.38
C MET A 26 -12.83 4.95 -0.70
N LEU A 27 -12.79 5.14 0.63
CA LEU A 27 -11.53 5.13 1.38
C LEU A 27 -10.78 3.80 1.26
N GLN A 28 -11.51 2.68 1.25
CA GLN A 28 -10.90 1.36 1.11
C GLN A 28 -10.26 1.18 -0.29
N LYS A 29 -10.98 1.57 -1.35
CA LYS A 29 -10.46 1.54 -2.72
C LYS A 29 -9.26 2.47 -2.91
N ASP A 30 -9.33 3.68 -2.33
CA ASP A 30 -8.22 4.62 -2.37
C ASP A 30 -6.98 4.03 -1.69
N GLN A 31 -7.15 3.35 -0.55
CA GLN A 31 -6.05 2.67 0.13
C GLN A 31 -5.44 1.55 -0.74
N GLU A 32 -6.28 0.71 -1.36
CA GLU A 32 -5.84 -0.38 -2.25
C GLU A 32 -5.06 0.18 -3.45
N HIS A 33 -5.56 1.24 -4.10
CA HIS A 33 -4.89 1.88 -5.22
C HIS A 33 -3.54 2.49 -4.82
N LEU A 34 -3.47 3.18 -3.68
CA LEU A 34 -2.22 3.77 -3.18
C LEU A 34 -1.17 2.69 -2.90
N ASP A 35 -1.57 1.56 -2.30
CA ASP A 35 -0.68 0.44 -2.04
C ASP A 35 -0.14 -0.18 -3.35
N GLU A 36 -0.97 -0.31 -4.37
CA GLU A 36 -0.55 -0.77 -5.70
C GLU A 36 0.46 0.21 -6.35
N GLU A 37 0.17 1.50 -6.34
CA GLU A 37 1.07 2.52 -6.89
C GLU A 37 2.41 2.58 -6.17
N ILE A 38 2.41 2.53 -4.83
CA ILE A 38 3.64 2.48 -4.03
C ILE A 38 4.49 1.27 -4.44
N ASN A 39 3.86 0.10 -4.60
CA ASN A 39 4.56 -1.11 -4.99
C ASN A 39 5.13 -1.02 -6.42
N ASN A 40 4.37 -0.45 -7.36
CA ASN A 40 4.84 -0.24 -8.72
C ASN A 40 6.01 0.75 -8.77
N LEU A 41 5.91 1.87 -8.05
CA LEU A 41 6.98 2.87 -7.96
C LEU A 41 8.27 2.27 -7.40
N ARG A 42 8.17 1.44 -6.35
CA ARG A 42 9.31 0.72 -5.77
C ARG A 42 9.95 -0.26 -6.76
N LYS A 43 9.14 -1.01 -7.51
CA LYS A 43 9.62 -1.93 -8.57
C LYS A 43 10.38 -1.16 -9.65
N GLU A 44 9.83 -0.05 -10.14
CA GLU A 44 10.49 0.77 -11.16
C GLU A 44 11.80 1.37 -10.66
N LEU A 45 11.80 1.91 -9.44
CA LEU A 45 13.00 2.47 -8.83
C LEU A 45 14.11 1.41 -8.76
N ARG A 46 13.76 0.19 -8.37
CA ARG A 46 14.72 -0.94 -8.33
C ARG A 46 15.34 -1.20 -9.71
N VAL A 47 14.53 -1.29 -10.77
CA VAL A 47 15.04 -1.52 -12.12
C VAL A 47 16.04 -0.41 -12.51
N LYS A 48 15.70 0.85 -12.21
CA LYS A 48 16.56 2.00 -12.49
C LYS A 48 17.87 1.94 -11.67
N VAL A 49 17.80 1.59 -10.39
CA VAL A 49 18.98 1.45 -9.52
C VAL A 49 19.88 0.30 -9.96
N ASN A 50 19.34 -0.86 -10.31
CA ASN A 50 20.11 -1.99 -10.81
C ASN A 50 20.87 -1.62 -12.09
N ARG A 51 20.20 -0.97 -13.05
CA ARG A 51 20.84 -0.48 -14.28
C ARG A 51 21.98 0.50 -13.99
N LEU A 52 21.82 1.37 -12.99
CA LEU A 52 22.91 2.27 -12.56
C LEU A 52 24.07 1.51 -11.93
N PHE A 53 23.82 0.46 -11.16
CA PHE A 53 24.86 -0.36 -10.53
C PHE A 53 25.65 -1.15 -11.58
N GLU A 54 24.96 -1.75 -12.55
CA GLU A 54 25.58 -2.40 -13.71
C GLU A 54 26.50 -1.42 -14.47
N ALA A 55 26.01 -0.21 -14.77
CA ALA A 55 26.79 0.83 -15.43
C ALA A 55 28.02 1.29 -14.60
N GLN A 56 27.96 1.15 -13.26
CA GLN A 56 29.07 1.45 -12.36
C GLN A 56 29.98 0.24 -12.09
N GLY A 57 29.70 -0.94 -12.68
CA GLY A 57 30.45 -2.17 -12.41
C GLY A 57 30.27 -2.72 -10.99
N LYS A 58 29.22 -2.29 -10.27
CA LYS A 58 28.89 -2.77 -8.92
C LYS A 58 28.02 -4.02 -9.00
N ALA A 59 28.21 -4.94 -8.05
CA ALA A 59 27.34 -6.12 -7.92
C ALA A 59 25.90 -5.72 -7.60
N GLU A 60 24.92 -6.46 -8.14
CA GLU A 60 23.51 -6.23 -7.85
C GLU A 60 23.19 -6.33 -6.35
N LEU A 61 22.22 -5.52 -5.91
CA LEU A 61 21.69 -5.55 -4.55
C LEU A 61 20.92 -6.86 -4.31
N LYS A 62 21.58 -7.84 -3.68
CA LYS A 62 20.95 -9.08 -3.19
C LYS A 62 20.25 -8.82 -1.84
N GLY A 63 19.04 -9.35 -1.66
CA GLY A 63 18.38 -9.41 -0.34
C GLY A 63 17.32 -8.34 -0.04
N PHE A 64 17.17 -7.29 -0.85
CA PHE A 64 16.12 -6.26 -0.67
C PHE A 64 14.79 -6.60 -1.34
N ASN A 65 14.60 -7.85 -1.77
CA ASN A 65 13.41 -8.33 -2.50
C ASN A 65 12.37 -8.98 -1.58
N LEU A 66 12.11 -8.39 -0.42
CA LEU A 66 11.13 -8.90 0.53
C LEU A 66 9.99 -7.90 0.64
N ASN A 67 8.79 -8.35 0.30
CA ASN A 67 7.58 -7.65 0.71
C ASN A 67 7.42 -7.86 2.22
N PRO A 68 6.98 -6.83 2.98
CA PRO A 68 6.60 -7.05 4.37
C PRO A 68 5.47 -8.09 4.42
N MET A 69 5.64 -9.09 5.27
CA MET A 69 4.64 -10.13 5.47
C MET A 69 3.35 -9.51 6.01
N THR A 70 2.22 -9.95 5.46
CA THR A 70 0.90 -9.64 5.99
C THR A 70 0.70 -10.26 7.37
N ALA A 71 -0.25 -9.72 8.14
CA ALA A 71 -0.59 -10.26 9.46
C ALA A 71 -1.09 -11.72 9.39
N GLU A 72 -1.67 -12.12 8.26
CA GLU A 72 -2.11 -13.50 8.03
C GLU A 72 -0.94 -14.44 7.76
N GLU A 73 0.01 -14.02 6.90
CA GLU A 73 1.23 -14.77 6.64
C GLU A 73 2.07 -14.94 7.92
N MET A 74 2.16 -13.91 8.76
CA MET A 74 2.84 -13.97 10.07
C MET A 74 2.17 -14.98 11.01
N LYS A 75 0.84 -15.01 11.07
CA LYS A 75 0.10 -16.01 11.88
C LYS A 75 0.32 -17.42 11.36
N LEU A 76 0.41 -17.60 10.04
CA LEU A 76 0.67 -18.91 9.44
C LEU A 76 2.08 -19.41 9.80
N ILE A 77 3.09 -18.54 9.71
CA ILE A 77 4.47 -18.86 10.11
C ILE A 77 4.54 -19.22 11.60
N ASN A 78 3.89 -18.45 12.49
CA ASN A 78 3.89 -18.77 13.92
C ASN A 78 3.27 -20.15 14.21
N ARG A 79 2.20 -20.52 13.52
CA ARG A 79 1.58 -21.85 13.66
C ARG A 79 2.48 -22.98 13.19
N ILE A 80 3.30 -22.75 12.15
CA ILE A 80 4.26 -23.74 11.63
C ILE A 80 5.48 -23.85 12.55
N LEU A 81 5.93 -22.74 13.17
CA LEU A 81 7.06 -22.72 14.09
C LEU A 81 6.74 -23.27 15.49
N GLU A 82 5.48 -23.21 15.92
CA GLU A 82 4.99 -23.73 17.20
C GLU A 82 4.48 -25.19 17.13
N GLY A 83 4.47 -25.81 15.94
CA GLY A 83 4.08 -27.21 15.73
C GLY A 83 5.28 -28.13 15.54
#